data_AF-A0A415EHI4-F1
#
_entry.id   AF-A0A415EHI4-F1
#
_cell.length_a   1.000
_cell.length_b   1.000
_cell.length_c   1.000
_cell.angle_alpha   90.00
_cell.angle_beta   90.00
_cell.angle_gamma   90.00
#
_symmetry.space_group_name_H-M   'P 1'
#
loop_
_entity.id
_entity.type
_entity.pdbx_description
1 polymer ?
#
loop_
_entity_poly.entity_id
_entity_poly.type
_entity_poly.pdbx_seq_one_letter_code
_entity_poly.pdbx_strand_id
1 'polypeptide(L)'
;MTSELKVLQQQFPRVQACWAAIVLYGQHSATYKFALARCLLELAQRGQKRVSLEELAVPYAWYLCIHTARAPRQFTSRSSTVFRSCEEFNAGKINQEALLQVVVQYGFNNVLDAFHIVNGEAVPVRFFEKRFVGSSKGIVLTEALFQLVRQGNVQQLLLEVEQRWGEVEAAWARGK
;
A
#
# COMPACT_ATOMS: atom_id res chain seq x y z
N MET A 1 -8.07 -2.05 -35.27
CA MET A 1 -7.29 -1.10 -34.45
C MET A 1 -8.14 -0.04 -33.74
N THR A 2 -9.36 0.28 -34.20
CA THR A 2 -10.24 1.31 -33.59
C THR A 2 -11.12 0.83 -32.42
N SER A 3 -11.35 -0.48 -32.27
CA SER A 3 -12.16 -1.06 -31.20
C SER A 3 -11.38 -1.22 -29.89
N GLU A 4 -10.17 -1.77 -29.95
CA GLU A 4 -9.31 -2.01 -28.78
C GLU A 4 -8.91 -0.72 -28.06
N LEU A 5 -8.58 0.34 -28.81
CA LEU A 5 -8.25 1.65 -28.22
C LEU A 5 -9.45 2.25 -27.48
N LYS A 6 -10.68 2.09 -28.00
CA LYS A 6 -11.90 2.54 -27.32
C LYS A 6 -12.19 1.74 -26.05
N VAL A 7 -11.98 0.42 -26.08
CA VAL A 7 -12.14 -0.44 -24.90
C VAL A 7 -11.12 -0.08 -23.81
N LEU A 8 -9.85 0.13 -24.19
CA LEU A 8 -8.80 0.56 -23.26
C LEU A 8 -9.09 1.93 -22.65
N GLN A 9 -9.61 2.88 -23.44
CA GLN A 9 -10.01 4.21 -22.98
C GLN A 9 -11.23 4.19 -22.06
N GLN A 10 -12.19 3.27 -22.25
CA GLN A 10 -13.34 3.12 -21.35
C GLN A 10 -12.97 2.40 -20.04
N GLN A 11 -11.95 1.54 -20.07
CA GLN A 11 -11.48 0.81 -18.91
C GLN A 11 -10.66 1.69 -17.95
N PHE A 12 -9.93 2.69 -18.48
CA PHE A 12 -9.09 3.56 -17.65
C PHE A 12 -9.85 4.37 -16.59
N PRO A 13 -10.99 5.03 -16.90
CA PRO A 13 -11.83 5.66 -15.87
C PRO A 13 -12.22 4.71 -14.74
N ARG A 14 -12.50 3.45 -15.06
CA ARG A 14 -12.83 2.43 -14.05
C ARG A 14 -11.63 2.07 -13.18
N VAL A 15 -10.44 1.95 -13.76
CA VAL A 15 -9.18 1.71 -13.03
C VAL A 15 -8.89 2.86 -12.07
N GLN A 16 -8.98 4.11 -12.55
CA GLN A 16 -8.79 5.31 -11.72
C GLN A 16 -9.82 5.40 -10.60
N ALA A 17 -11.11 5.16 -10.89
CA ALA A 17 -12.16 5.19 -9.89
C ALA A 17 -11.96 4.14 -8.80
N CYS A 18 -11.55 2.91 -9.17
CA CYS A 18 -11.25 1.86 -8.18
C CYS A 18 -10.05 2.24 -7.31
N TRP A 19 -8.98 2.80 -7.90
CA TRP A 19 -7.81 3.25 -7.13
C TRP A 19 -8.18 4.36 -6.15
N ALA A 20 -8.88 5.39 -6.62
CA ALA A 20 -9.33 6.50 -5.78
C ALA A 20 -10.23 5.99 -4.64
N ALA A 21 -11.14 5.05 -4.92
CA ALA A 21 -12.00 4.46 -3.90
C ALA A 21 -11.19 3.74 -2.81
N ILE A 22 -10.15 2.97 -3.16
CA ILE A 22 -9.27 2.30 -2.18
C ILE A 22 -8.56 3.33 -1.29
N VAL A 23 -7.98 4.36 -1.89
CA VAL A 23 -7.23 5.39 -1.16
C VAL A 23 -8.16 6.16 -0.22
N LEU A 24 -9.31 6.60 -0.71
CA LEU A 24 -10.24 7.45 0.05
C LEU A 24 -11.05 6.68 1.11
N TYR A 25 -11.56 5.50 0.74
CA TYR A 25 -12.60 4.77 1.48
C TYR A 25 -12.24 3.33 1.86
N GLY A 26 -11.07 2.81 1.43
CA GLY A 26 -10.60 1.50 1.87
C GLY A 26 -10.47 1.43 3.40
N GLN A 27 -10.65 0.23 3.98
CA GLN A 27 -10.73 0.03 5.43
C GLN A 27 -9.64 0.78 6.23
N HIS A 28 -10.04 1.34 7.38
CA HIS A 28 -9.29 2.33 8.16
C HIS A 28 -8.02 1.83 8.89
N SER A 29 -7.35 0.77 8.42
CA SER A 29 -5.98 0.46 8.87
C SER A 29 -4.98 1.42 8.22
N ALA A 30 -5.09 2.69 8.63
CA ALA A 30 -4.62 3.88 7.90
C ALA A 30 -3.18 3.74 7.39
N THR A 31 -2.23 3.49 8.29
CA THR A 31 -0.80 3.43 7.97
C THR A 31 -0.45 2.34 6.95
N TYR A 32 -1.01 1.14 7.11
CA TYR A 32 -0.61 -0.02 6.34
C TYR A 32 -1.02 0.06 4.87
N LYS A 33 -2.24 0.55 4.59
CA LYS A 33 -2.73 0.63 3.21
C LYS A 33 -2.03 1.72 2.40
N PHE A 34 -1.71 2.86 3.01
CA PHE A 34 -1.06 3.97 2.30
C PHE A 34 0.40 3.65 1.99
N ALA A 35 1.11 3.04 2.94
CA ALA A 35 2.45 2.50 2.70
C ALA A 35 2.43 1.48 1.53
N LEU A 36 1.43 0.61 1.48
CA LEU A 36 1.32 -0.39 0.41
C LEU A 36 0.98 0.29 -0.93
N ALA A 37 0.06 1.25 -0.94
CA ALA A 37 -0.30 2.00 -2.13
C ALA A 37 0.91 2.71 -2.75
N ARG A 38 1.74 3.39 -1.93
CA ARG A 38 3.01 3.98 -2.40
C ARG A 38 3.93 2.94 -3.00
N CYS A 39 4.16 1.82 -2.29
CA CYS A 39 5.03 0.76 -2.78
C CYS A 39 4.56 0.24 -4.14
N LEU A 40 3.26 -0.03 -4.30
CA LEU A 40 2.68 -0.51 -5.55
C LEU A 40 2.93 0.45 -6.73
N LEU A 41 2.72 1.75 -6.52
CA LEU A 41 2.96 2.77 -7.55
C LEU A 41 4.44 2.82 -7.97
N GLU A 42 5.36 2.79 -7.00
CA GLU A 42 6.80 2.84 -7.27
C GLU A 42 7.33 1.56 -7.94
N LEU A 43 6.86 0.39 -7.49
CA LEU A 43 7.22 -0.89 -8.08
C LEU A 43 6.71 -0.99 -9.53
N ALA A 44 5.48 -0.53 -9.78
CA ALA A 44 4.91 -0.49 -11.12
C ALA A 44 5.64 0.53 -12.03
N GLN A 45 6.02 1.69 -11.50
CA GLN A 45 6.83 2.67 -12.22
C GLN A 45 8.20 2.11 -12.64
N ARG A 46 8.79 1.25 -11.80
CA ARG A 46 10.04 0.51 -12.11
C ARG A 46 9.83 -0.70 -13.04
N GLY A 47 8.59 -1.00 -13.42
CA GLY A 47 8.25 -2.14 -14.29
C GLY A 47 8.34 -3.51 -13.61
N GLN A 48 8.37 -3.57 -12.27
CA GLN A 48 8.48 -4.84 -11.54
C GLN A 48 7.16 -5.61 -11.57
N LYS A 49 7.16 -6.83 -12.11
CA LYS A 49 5.94 -7.64 -12.24
C LYS A 49 5.69 -8.58 -11.08
N ARG A 50 6.75 -9.11 -10.48
CA ARG A 50 6.69 -10.06 -9.36
C ARG A 50 7.59 -9.53 -8.27
N VAL A 51 7.09 -9.52 -7.04
CA VAL A 51 7.78 -8.95 -5.89
C VAL A 51 7.57 -9.88 -4.72
N SER A 52 8.64 -10.35 -4.10
CA SER A 52 8.57 -11.17 -2.88
C SER A 52 8.13 -10.32 -1.68
N LEU A 53 7.70 -10.95 -0.58
CA LEU A 53 7.40 -10.20 0.64
C LEU A 53 8.65 -9.53 1.22
N GLU A 54 9.82 -10.15 1.08
CA GLU A 54 11.11 -9.61 1.50
C GLU A 54 11.48 -8.36 0.68
N GLU A 55 11.32 -8.41 -0.65
CA GLU A 55 11.55 -7.26 -1.52
C GLU A 55 10.56 -6.13 -1.25
N LEU A 56 9.29 -6.46 -1.02
CA LEU A 56 8.23 -5.50 -0.69
C LEU A 56 8.45 -4.88 0.70
N ALA A 57 8.96 -5.65 1.66
CA ALA A 57 9.18 -5.20 3.04
C ALA A 57 10.15 -4.01 3.11
N VAL A 58 11.14 -3.93 2.22
CA VAL A 58 12.15 -2.86 2.24
C VAL A 58 11.53 -1.47 2.09
N PRO A 59 10.86 -1.10 0.97
CA PRO A 59 10.21 0.19 0.85
C PRO A 59 9.03 0.34 1.81
N TYR A 60 8.34 -0.76 2.11
CA TYR A 60 7.17 -0.74 2.99
C TYR A 60 7.54 -0.32 4.42
N ALA A 61 8.52 -0.98 5.02
CA ALA A 61 9.02 -0.68 6.36
C ALA A 61 9.53 0.76 6.47
N TRP A 62 10.21 1.25 5.43
CA TRP A 62 10.70 2.62 5.37
C TRP A 62 9.57 3.65 5.49
N TYR A 63 8.51 3.53 4.69
CA TYR A 63 7.36 4.43 4.78
C TYR A 63 6.65 4.33 6.12
N LEU A 64 6.50 3.12 6.67
CA LEU A 64 5.94 2.95 8.02
C LEU A 64 6.78 3.68 9.07
N CYS A 65 8.11 3.60 9.01
CA CYS A 65 9.01 4.26 9.96
C CYS A 65 8.96 5.78 9.87
N ILE A 66 8.99 6.34 8.65
CA ILE A 66 8.88 7.79 8.43
C ILE A 66 7.60 8.35 9.07
N HIS A 67 6.47 7.71 8.81
CA HIS A 67 5.18 8.18 9.29
C HIS A 67 5.04 7.96 10.80
N THR A 68 5.49 6.81 11.31
CA THR A 68 5.54 6.52 12.75
C THR A 68 6.31 7.59 13.53
N ALA A 69 7.44 8.08 12.99
CA ALA A 69 8.23 9.15 13.62
C ALA A 69 7.48 10.50 13.67
N ARG A 70 6.64 10.80 12.66
CA ARG A 70 5.94 12.09 12.52
C ARG A 70 4.63 12.16 13.29
N ALA A 71 3.91 11.04 13.39
CA ALA A 71 2.62 10.97 14.05
C ALA A 71 2.51 9.67 14.86
N PRO A 72 2.84 9.66 16.17
CA PRO A 72 2.87 8.44 16.98
C PRO A 72 1.48 7.84 17.33
N ARG A 73 0.37 8.52 16.98
CA ARG A 73 -0.99 7.97 17.14
C ARG A 73 -1.61 7.69 15.77
N GLN A 74 -1.44 6.46 15.26
CA GLN A 74 -1.96 6.08 13.94
C GLN A 74 -2.88 4.85 13.94
N PHE A 75 -3.21 4.30 15.12
CA PHE A 75 -3.87 3.00 15.20
C PHE A 75 -4.87 2.91 16.36
N THR A 76 -5.95 2.14 16.15
CA THR A 76 -6.98 1.87 17.18
C THR A 76 -6.40 0.99 18.27
N SER A 77 -5.46 0.13 17.91
CA SER A 77 -4.70 -0.70 18.85
C SER A 77 -3.25 -0.22 18.94
N ARG A 78 -2.84 0.19 20.14
CA ARG A 78 -1.43 0.46 20.50
C ARG A 78 -0.53 -0.80 20.44
N SER A 79 -0.89 -1.84 19.69
CA SER A 79 -0.45 -3.21 19.90
C SER A 79 0.06 -3.95 18.66
N SER A 80 0.17 -3.31 17.50
CA SER A 80 0.76 -4.02 16.36
C SER A 80 2.29 -4.14 16.53
N THR A 81 2.79 -5.38 16.48
CA THR A 81 4.23 -5.68 16.57
C THR A 81 5.05 -4.86 15.58
N VAL A 82 4.49 -4.64 14.39
CA VAL A 82 5.13 -3.86 13.32
C VAL A 82 5.30 -2.39 13.72
N PHE A 83 4.27 -1.76 14.29
CA PHE A 83 4.37 -0.35 14.70
C PHE A 83 5.42 -0.17 15.80
N ARG A 84 5.41 -1.05 16.81
CA ARG A 84 6.42 -1.05 17.87
C ARG A 84 7.83 -1.24 17.31
N SER A 85 8.01 -2.16 16.35
CA SER A 85 9.32 -2.33 15.71
C SER A 85 9.77 -1.10 14.93
N CYS A 86 8.84 -0.35 14.31
CA CYS A 86 9.16 0.93 13.67
C CYS A 86 9.60 1.98 14.70
N GLU A 87 8.94 2.07 15.86
CA GLU A 87 9.35 2.96 16.96
C GLU A 87 10.73 2.58 17.52
N GLU A 88 10.97 1.28 17.72
CA GLU A 88 12.26 0.76 18.20
C GLU A 88 13.39 1.02 17.19
N PHE A 89 13.13 0.84 15.89
CA PHE A 89 14.07 1.15 14.83
C PHE A 89 14.37 2.65 14.77
N ASN A 90 13.35 3.51 14.81
CA ASN A 90 13.50 4.96 14.85
C ASN A 90 14.28 5.44 16.09
N ALA A 91 14.21 4.70 17.19
CA ALA A 91 14.97 4.95 18.42
C ALA A 91 16.38 4.30 18.42
N GLY A 92 16.80 3.65 17.33
CA GLY A 92 18.09 2.98 17.21
C GLY A 92 18.24 1.71 18.05
N LYS A 93 17.13 1.13 18.53
CA LYS A 93 17.13 -0.05 19.41
C LYS A 93 17.22 -1.37 18.65
N ILE A 94 16.78 -1.39 17.40
CA ILE A 94 16.91 -2.53 16.49
C ILE A 94 17.53 -2.07 15.17
N ASN A 95 18.22 -2.98 14.48
CA ASN A 95 18.76 -2.71 13.15
C ASN A 95 17.71 -2.96 12.06
N GLN A 96 18.08 -2.65 10.81
CA GLN A 96 17.22 -2.79 9.65
C GLN A 96 16.83 -4.26 9.42
N GLU A 97 17.74 -5.21 9.62
CA GLU A 97 17.48 -6.63 9.43
C GLU A 97 16.37 -7.12 10.37
N ALA A 98 16.44 -6.76 11.65
CA ALA A 98 15.42 -7.12 12.64
C ALA A 98 14.06 -6.48 12.32
N LEU A 99 14.04 -5.22 11.88
CA LEU A 99 12.81 -4.55 11.42
C LEU A 99 12.18 -5.31 10.24
N LEU A 100 12.99 -5.64 9.23
CA LEU A 100 12.50 -6.31 8.02
C LEU A 100 11.95 -7.71 8.33
N GLN A 101 12.57 -8.45 9.25
CA GLN A 101 12.04 -9.75 9.70
C GLN A 101 10.63 -9.61 10.29
N VAL A 102 10.42 -8.62 11.16
CA VAL A 102 9.10 -8.34 11.75
C VAL A 102 8.09 -7.94 10.67
N VAL A 103 8.48 -7.08 9.73
CA VAL A 103 7.60 -6.60 8.66
C VAL A 103 7.22 -7.73 7.69
N VAL A 104 8.16 -8.60 7.30
CA VAL A 104 7.85 -9.78 6.48
C VAL A 104 6.87 -10.71 7.18
N GLN A 105 7.06 -10.93 8.49
CA GLN A 105 6.24 -11.86 9.26
C GLN A 105 4.84 -11.32 9.58
N TYR A 106 4.71 -10.02 9.84
CA TYR A 106 3.48 -9.43 10.40
C TYR A 106 2.91 -8.26 9.61
N GLY A 107 3.72 -7.58 8.79
CA GLY A 107 3.34 -6.37 8.05
C GLY A 107 2.30 -6.59 6.97
N PHE A 108 2.19 -7.83 6.45
CA PHE A 108 1.34 -8.13 5.31
C PHE A 108 0.07 -8.94 5.64
N ASN A 109 -0.09 -9.40 6.89
CA ASN A 109 -1.11 -10.38 7.27
C ASN A 109 -2.54 -9.97 6.91
N ASN A 110 -2.88 -8.68 7.07
CA ASN A 110 -4.23 -8.18 6.82
C ASN A 110 -4.28 -7.27 5.59
N VAL A 111 -3.25 -6.46 5.37
CA VAL A 111 -3.28 -5.40 4.36
C VAL A 111 -3.42 -5.93 2.95
N LEU A 112 -2.79 -7.07 2.61
CA LEU A 112 -2.86 -7.62 1.25
C LEU A 112 -4.27 -8.12 0.90
N ASP A 113 -4.99 -8.65 1.90
CA ASP A 113 -6.37 -9.10 1.73
C ASP A 113 -7.37 -7.94 1.75
N ALA A 114 -7.15 -6.96 2.63
CA ALA A 114 -8.03 -5.82 2.78
C ALA A 114 -7.84 -4.72 1.73
N PHE A 115 -6.70 -4.68 1.01
CA PHE A 115 -6.36 -3.56 0.12
C PHE A 115 -7.43 -3.29 -0.95
N HIS A 116 -8.04 -4.34 -1.48
CA HIS A 116 -9.06 -4.24 -2.53
C HIS A 116 -10.49 -4.19 -1.96
N ILE A 117 -10.66 -4.03 -0.65
CA ILE A 117 -11.96 -3.99 0.01
C ILE A 117 -12.32 -2.54 0.37
N VAL A 118 -13.44 -2.07 -0.16
CA VAL A 118 -14.01 -0.74 0.11
C VAL A 118 -15.44 -0.93 0.60
N ASN A 119 -15.77 -0.33 1.75
CA ASN A 119 -17.10 -0.46 2.38
C ASN A 119 -17.60 -1.91 2.55
N GLY A 120 -16.68 -2.85 2.78
CA GLY A 120 -16.99 -4.27 2.96
C GLY A 120 -17.06 -5.09 1.68
N GLU A 121 -16.95 -4.47 0.51
CA GLU A 121 -17.02 -5.14 -0.78
C GLU A 121 -15.70 -5.06 -1.56
N ALA A 122 -15.43 -6.09 -2.36
CA ALA A 122 -14.25 -6.09 -3.23
C ALA A 122 -14.47 -5.16 -4.43
N VAL A 123 -13.51 -4.27 -4.69
CA VAL A 123 -13.51 -3.48 -5.92
C VAL A 123 -13.34 -4.40 -7.13
N PRO A 124 -13.95 -4.07 -8.28
CA PRO A 124 -13.92 -4.94 -9.46
C PRO A 124 -12.57 -4.97 -10.18
N VAL A 125 -11.63 -4.08 -9.84
CA VAL A 125 -10.30 -4.00 -10.43
C VAL A 125 -9.26 -4.33 -9.37
N ARG A 126 -8.46 -5.38 -9.61
CA ARG A 126 -7.32 -5.72 -8.74
C ARG A 126 -6.03 -5.12 -9.30
N PHE A 127 -5.20 -4.59 -8.40
CA PHE A 127 -3.89 -4.01 -8.71
C PHE A 127 -2.73 -4.98 -8.48
N PHE A 128 -2.97 -6.02 -7.67
CA PHE A 128 -2.06 -7.14 -7.49
C PHE A 128 -2.82 -8.43 -7.12
N GLU A 129 -2.12 -9.55 -7.28
CA GLU A 129 -2.55 -10.88 -6.83
C GLU A 129 -1.54 -11.47 -5.85
N LYS A 130 -2.01 -12.08 -4.76
CA LYS A 130 -1.14 -12.82 -3.85
C LYS A 130 -0.64 -14.09 -4.53
N ARG A 131 0.67 -14.36 -4.44
CA ARG A 131 1.29 -15.61 -4.89
C ARG A 131 1.99 -16.26 -3.72
N PHE A 132 1.23 -17.04 -2.94
CA PHE A 132 1.72 -17.72 -1.74
C PHE A 132 1.75 -19.22 -2.06
N VAL A 133 2.82 -19.65 -2.73
CA VAL A 133 3.00 -21.05 -3.18
C VAL A 133 4.26 -21.60 -2.54
N GLY A 134 4.12 -22.64 -1.71
CA GLY A 134 5.23 -23.21 -0.94
C GLY A 134 5.86 -22.17 -0.01
N SER A 135 7.19 -22.11 0.00
CA SER A 135 7.96 -21.12 0.79
C SER A 135 8.03 -19.74 0.13
N SER A 136 7.65 -19.61 -1.15
CA SER A 136 7.67 -18.34 -1.88
C SER A 136 6.38 -17.57 -1.63
N LYS A 137 6.47 -16.45 -0.92
CA LYS A 137 5.36 -15.52 -0.67
C LYS A 137 5.67 -14.19 -1.33
N GLY A 138 4.67 -13.63 -2.01
CA GLY A 138 4.79 -12.34 -2.67
C GLY A 138 3.53 -11.92 -3.39
N ILE A 139 3.67 -10.92 -4.24
CA ILE A 139 2.60 -10.39 -5.07
C ILE A 139 3.02 -10.36 -6.55
N VAL A 140 2.01 -10.44 -7.41
CA VAL A 140 2.14 -10.20 -8.86
C VAL A 140 1.35 -8.95 -9.20
N LEU A 141 2.01 -7.94 -9.76
CA LEU A 141 1.36 -6.69 -10.17
C LEU A 141 0.54 -6.92 -11.45
N THR A 142 -0.68 -6.37 -11.49
CA THR A 142 -1.60 -6.56 -12.63
C THR A 142 -1.39 -5.49 -13.70
N GLU A 143 -1.89 -5.76 -14.92
CA GLU A 143 -1.90 -4.74 -15.98
C GLU A 143 -2.70 -3.50 -15.59
N ALA A 144 -3.72 -3.63 -14.71
CA ALA A 144 -4.47 -2.46 -14.24
C ALA A 144 -3.58 -1.48 -13.47
N LEU A 145 -2.64 -1.96 -12.65
CA LEU A 145 -1.69 -1.10 -11.95
C LEU A 145 -0.70 -0.45 -12.92
N PHE A 146 -0.20 -1.21 -13.90
CA PHE A 146 0.67 -0.66 -14.94
C PHE A 146 -0.06 0.36 -15.82
N GLN A 147 -1.33 0.11 -16.15
CA GLN A 147 -2.18 1.05 -16.87
C GLN A 147 -2.38 2.33 -16.06
N LEU A 148 -2.67 2.21 -14.76
CA LEU A 148 -2.81 3.35 -13.85
C LEU A 148 -1.56 4.25 -13.86
N VAL A 149 -0.36 3.65 -13.76
CA VAL A 149 0.91 4.39 -13.75
C VAL A 149 1.29 4.95 -15.13
N ARG A 150 0.98 4.23 -16.22
CA ARG A 150 1.34 4.64 -17.60
C ARG A 150 0.45 5.76 -18.12
N GLN A 151 -0.85 5.71 -17.83
CA GLN A 151 -1.84 6.65 -18.35
C GLN A 151 -2.17 7.76 -17.34
N GLY A 152 -1.90 7.53 -16.05
CA GLY A 152 -2.02 8.54 -15.01
C GLY A 152 -0.73 9.33 -14.80
N ASN A 153 -0.83 10.40 -14.01
CA ASN A 153 0.34 11.10 -13.48
C ASN A 153 0.75 10.43 -12.16
N VAL A 154 1.75 9.55 -12.20
CA VAL A 154 2.22 8.81 -11.01
C VAL A 154 2.64 9.72 -9.86
N GLN A 155 3.19 10.91 -10.14
CA GLN A 155 3.57 11.86 -9.09
C GLN A 155 2.35 12.44 -8.40
N GLN A 156 1.28 12.71 -9.16
CA GLN A 156 0.01 13.13 -8.58
C GLN A 156 -0.62 12.01 -7.74
N LEU A 157 -0.61 10.76 -8.22
CA LEU A 157 -1.12 9.61 -7.46
C LEU A 157 -0.36 9.40 -6.14
N LEU A 158 0.97 9.55 -6.17
CA LEU A 158 1.81 9.49 -4.97
C LEU A 158 1.48 10.62 -3.99
N LEU A 159 1.25 11.83 -4.52
CA LEU A 159 0.86 12.99 -3.71
C LEU A 159 -0.52 12.81 -3.08
N GLU A 160 -1.50 12.28 -3.82
CA GLU A 160 -2.85 11.98 -3.31
C GLU A 160 -2.81 10.95 -2.18
N VAL A 161 -1.98 9.90 -2.30
CA VAL A 161 -1.76 8.92 -1.24
C VAL A 161 -1.17 9.58 0.00
N GLU A 162 -0.15 10.42 -0.15
CA GLU A 162 0.51 11.13 0.96
C GLU A 162 -0.44 12.11 1.67
N GLN A 163 -1.16 12.93 0.90
CA GLN A 163 -2.14 13.87 1.43
C GLN A 163 -3.21 13.14 2.23
N ARG A 164 -3.75 12.05 1.67
CA ARG A 164 -4.78 11.27 2.35
C ARG A 164 -4.24 10.58 3.61
N TRP A 165 -3.01 10.12 3.59
CA TRP A 165 -2.36 9.57 4.79
C TRP A 165 -2.26 10.63 5.88
N GLY A 166 -1.73 11.81 5.57
CA GLY A 166 -1.61 12.92 6.51
C GLY A 166 -2.95 13.41 7.07
N GLU A 167 -4.00 13.45 6.24
CA GLU A 167 -5.37 13.78 6.69
C GLU A 167 -5.87 12.80 7.76
N VAL A 168 -5.64 11.50 7.52
CA VAL A 168 -6.02 10.47 8.47
C VAL A 168 -5.19 10.63 9.75
N GLU A 169 -3.86 10.70 9.67
CA GLU A 169 -3.00 10.94 10.85
C GLU A 169 -3.45 12.15 11.67
N ALA A 170 -3.81 13.25 11.01
CA ALA A 170 -4.30 14.45 11.68
C ALA A 170 -5.68 14.23 12.34
N ALA A 171 -6.56 13.41 11.76
CA ALA A 171 -7.83 13.04 12.37
C ALA A 171 -7.62 12.24 13.67
N TRP A 172 -6.73 11.24 13.65
CA TRP A 172 -6.37 10.43 14.81
C TRP A 172 -5.72 11.26 15.93
N ALA A 173 -4.84 12.20 15.57
CA ALA A 173 -4.23 13.12 16.52
C ALA A 173 -5.28 13.96 17.28
N ARG A 174 -6.42 14.27 16.63
CA ARG A 174 -7.55 15.00 17.22
C ARG A 174 -8.54 14.11 17.98
N GLY A 175 -8.26 12.81 18.14
CA GLY A 175 -9.13 11.87 18.85
C GLY A 175 -10.42 11.52 18.10
N LYS A 176 -10.42 11.68 16.77
CA LYS A 176 -11.48 11.20 15.88
C LYS A 176 -11.14 9.85 15.29
#